data_AF-A0A060BYW3-F1
#
_entry.id   AF-A0A060BYW3-F1
#
_cell.length_a   1.000
_cell.length_b   1.000
_cell.length_c   1.000
_cell.angle_alpha   90.00
_cell.angle_beta   90.00
_cell.angle_gamma   90.00
#
_symmetry.space_group_name_H-M   'P 1'
#
loop_
_entity.id
_entity.type
_entity.pdbx_description
1 polymer ?
#
loop_
_entity_poly.entity_id
_entity_poly.type
_entity_poly.pdbx_seq_one_letter_code
_entity_poly.pdbx_strand_id
1 'polypeptide(L)'
;KELCDEAGAHYCTRARNVHAKAGNLNNVMEHSTGELILILDADHVPTVDFLRNTVGWFLKDPKMFLVQTPHFFTNPDPIEKNLKTWRAMPSENEMFYKVIQKGLDFWNAAFSAAPQPSCGAPIFRRSAAWSA
;
A
#
# COMPACT_ATOMS: atom_id res chain seq x y z
N LYS A 1 10.67 6.93 18.59
CA LYS A 1 10.01 8.23 18.80
C LYS A 1 10.91 9.36 18.29
N GLU A 2 12.14 9.47 18.77
CA GLU A 2 13.14 10.46 18.32
C GLU A 2 13.28 10.56 16.79
N LEU A 3 13.49 9.44 16.07
CA LEU A 3 13.56 9.45 14.60
C LEU A 3 12.29 10.01 13.92
N CYS A 4 11.11 9.74 14.48
CA CYS A 4 9.86 10.28 13.92
C CYS A 4 9.79 11.79 14.15
N ASP A 5 10.19 12.26 15.34
CA ASP A 5 10.20 13.68 15.67
C ASP A 5 11.20 14.45 14.77
N GLU A 6 12.38 13.88 14.51
CA GLU A 6 13.36 14.43 13.55
C GLU A 6 12.83 14.51 12.12
N ALA A 7 12.05 13.51 11.69
CA ALA A 7 11.43 13.48 10.37
C ALA A 7 10.15 14.32 10.26
N GLY A 8 9.68 14.93 11.35
CA GLY A 8 8.40 15.66 11.38
C GLY A 8 7.17 14.75 11.28
N ALA A 9 7.30 13.48 11.69
CA ALA A 9 6.23 12.48 11.65
C ALA A 9 5.65 12.22 13.05
N HIS A 10 4.35 11.93 13.12
CA HIS A 10 3.68 11.59 14.38
C HIS A 10 3.87 10.10 14.73
N TYR A 11 4.52 9.83 15.86
CA TYR A 11 4.61 8.47 16.40
C TYR A 11 3.32 8.08 17.13
N CYS A 12 2.69 6.99 16.72
CA CYS A 12 1.46 6.45 17.34
C CYS A 12 1.68 4.99 17.75
N THR A 13 1.23 4.64 18.95
CA THR A 13 1.27 3.27 19.49
C THR A 13 0.01 3.01 20.32
N ARG A 14 -0.16 1.78 20.80
CA ARG A 14 -1.33 1.33 21.55
C ARG A 14 -0.93 0.48 22.75
N ALA A 15 -1.81 0.44 23.75
CA ALA A 15 -1.56 -0.28 24.99
C ALA A 15 -1.54 -1.82 24.83
N ARG A 16 -2.25 -2.37 23.83
CA ARG A 16 -2.37 -3.82 23.61
C ARG A 16 -2.26 -4.19 22.14
N ASN A 17 -1.61 -5.31 21.85
CA ASN A 17 -1.41 -5.83 20.50
C ASN A 17 -2.55 -6.77 20.08
N VAL A 18 -3.65 -6.22 19.58
CA VAL A 18 -4.84 -6.97 19.12
C VAL A 18 -5.05 -6.79 17.61
N HIS A 19 -5.51 -7.77 16.84
CA HIS A 19 -5.77 -7.62 15.39
C HIS A 19 -4.56 -7.19 14.51
N ALA A 20 -3.33 -7.43 14.97
CA ALA A 20 -2.09 -7.21 14.21
C ALA A 20 -2.04 -5.85 13.47
N LYS A 21 -1.69 -5.84 12.17
CA LYS A 21 -1.59 -4.64 11.31
C LYS A 21 -2.90 -3.87 11.22
N ALA A 22 -4.02 -4.57 11.05
CA ALA A 22 -5.34 -3.94 10.99
C ALA A 22 -5.67 -3.18 12.29
N GLY A 23 -5.33 -3.75 13.44
CA GLY A 23 -5.51 -3.09 14.73
C GLY A 23 -4.62 -1.86 14.92
N ASN A 24 -3.41 -1.85 14.37
CA ASN A 24 -2.55 -0.66 14.37
C ASN A 24 -3.16 0.46 13.51
N LEU A 25 -3.67 0.11 12.32
CA LEU A 25 -4.32 1.07 11.42
C LEU A 25 -5.54 1.70 12.08
N ASN A 26 -6.44 0.90 12.66
CA ASN A 26 -7.62 1.40 13.37
C ASN A 26 -7.27 2.39 14.49
N ASN A 27 -6.23 2.08 15.28
CA ASN A 27 -5.75 2.99 16.32
C ASN A 27 -5.27 4.33 15.76
N VAL A 28 -4.54 4.33 14.63
CA VAL A 28 -4.08 5.57 13.97
C VAL A 28 -5.25 6.35 13.36
N MET A 29 -6.32 5.67 12.93
CA MET A 29 -7.50 6.32 12.39
C MET A 29 -8.22 7.19 13.42
N GLU A 30 -8.24 6.79 14.69
CA GLU A 30 -8.78 7.59 15.80
C GLU A 30 -7.97 8.87 16.08
N HIS A 31 -6.71 8.92 15.64
CA HIS A 31 -5.76 10.01 15.93
C HIS A 31 -5.39 10.85 14.70
N SER A 32 -6.08 10.67 13.58
CA SER A 32 -5.83 11.40 12.33
C SER A 32 -7.13 11.88 11.71
N THR A 33 -7.09 12.92 10.86
CA THR A 33 -8.29 13.51 10.22
C THR A 33 -8.22 13.57 8.69
N GLY A 34 -7.12 13.11 8.07
CA GLY A 34 -6.91 13.19 6.63
C GLY A 34 -7.90 12.38 5.79
N GLU A 35 -8.45 12.98 4.73
CA GLU A 35 -9.46 12.36 3.85
C GLU A 35 -8.95 11.12 3.11
N LEU A 36 -7.68 11.16 2.69
CA LEU A 36 -7.01 10.05 2.01
C LEU A 36 -6.01 9.39 2.95
N ILE A 37 -5.92 8.07 2.86
CA ILE A 37 -5.06 7.23 3.69
C ILE A 37 -4.10 6.48 2.77
N LEU A 38 -2.82 6.82 2.84
CA LEU A 38 -1.74 6.07 2.20
C LEU A 38 -1.19 5.07 3.21
N ILE A 39 -1.10 3.80 2.83
CA ILE A 39 -0.47 2.76 3.65
C ILE A 39 0.86 2.39 3.00
N LEU A 40 1.94 2.37 3.78
CA LEU A 40 3.27 1.93 3.36
C LEU A 40 3.75 0.88 4.36
N ASP A 41 4.28 -0.24 3.86
CA ASP A 41 5.05 -1.13 4.72
C ASP A 41 6.41 -0.51 5.05
N ALA A 42 7.04 -0.98 6.13
CA ALA A 42 8.27 -0.38 6.66
C ALA A 42 9.47 -0.47 5.68
N ASP A 43 9.40 -1.37 4.71
CA ASP A 43 10.37 -1.59 3.63
C ASP A 43 9.97 -0.93 2.31
N HIS A 44 8.80 -0.30 2.22
CA HIS A 44 8.38 0.44 1.03
C HIS A 44 8.81 1.89 1.08
N VAL A 45 9.69 2.25 0.15
CA VAL A 45 10.07 3.63 -0.11
C VAL A 45 9.33 4.12 -1.36
N PRO A 46 8.35 5.03 -1.24
CA PRO A 46 7.63 5.57 -2.39
C PRO A 46 8.51 6.52 -3.20
N THR A 47 8.19 6.70 -4.48
CA THR A 47 8.83 7.70 -5.33
C THR A 47 8.32 9.11 -5.00
N VAL A 48 9.13 10.13 -5.27
CA VAL A 48 8.79 11.54 -4.96
C VAL A 48 7.56 12.06 -5.71
N ASP A 49 7.20 11.44 -6.83
CA ASP A 49 6.06 11.77 -7.67
C ASP A 49 4.82 10.93 -7.37
N PHE A 50 4.88 10.02 -6.39
CA PHE A 50 3.82 9.07 -6.06
C PHE A 50 2.45 9.74 -5.89
N LEU A 51 2.35 10.75 -5.03
CA LEU A 51 1.08 11.45 -4.76
C LEU A 51 0.57 12.22 -5.99
N ARG A 52 1.47 12.76 -6.83
CA ARG A 52 1.09 13.49 -8.04
C ARG A 52 0.41 12.58 -9.06
N ASN A 53 0.86 11.33 -9.15
CA ASN A 53 0.34 10.35 -10.11
C ASN A 53 -0.90 9.59 -9.60
N THR A 54 -1.26 9.72 -8.32
CA THR A 54 -2.29 8.88 -7.68
C THR A 54 -3.49 9.67 -7.13
N VAL A 55 -3.26 10.79 -6.44
CA VAL A 55 -4.33 11.52 -5.73
C VAL A 55 -5.38 12.08 -6.71
N GLY A 56 -4.99 12.44 -7.93
CA GLY A 56 -5.89 12.99 -8.95
C GLY A 56 -7.05 12.07 -9.33
N TRP A 57 -6.92 10.75 -9.15
CA TRP A 57 -8.00 9.80 -9.45
C TRP A 57 -9.20 9.97 -8.51
N PHE A 58 -8.98 10.32 -7.25
CA PHE A 58 -10.05 10.58 -6.27
C PHE A 58 -10.82 11.87 -6.57
N LEU A 59 -10.20 12.83 -7.25
CA LEU A 59 -10.87 14.05 -7.71
C LEU A 59 -11.65 13.80 -9.00
N LYS A 60 -11.13 12.94 -9.87
CA LYS A 60 -11.76 12.58 -11.14
C LYS A 60 -13.06 11.80 -10.93
N ASP A 61 -13.09 10.90 -9.96
CA ASP A 61 -14.27 10.09 -9.64
C ASP A 61 -14.64 10.19 -8.14
N PRO A 62 -15.77 10.84 -7.80
CA PRO A 62 -16.29 10.91 -6.44
C PRO A 62 -16.73 9.57 -5.84
N LYS A 63 -16.78 8.47 -6.60
CA LYS A 63 -17.03 7.12 -6.07
C LYS A 63 -15.76 6.29 -5.89
N MET A 64 -14.62 6.79 -6.35
CA MET A 64 -13.33 6.11 -6.22
C MET A 64 -12.95 5.92 -4.74
N PHE A 65 -12.77 4.67 -4.31
CA PHE A 65 -12.42 4.37 -2.92
C PHE A 65 -10.98 3.86 -2.74
N LEU A 66 -10.37 3.32 -3.80
CA LEU A 66 -9.04 2.71 -3.78
C LEU A 66 -8.26 3.07 -5.04
N VAL A 67 -7.01 3.47 -4.88
CA VAL A 67 -6.00 3.50 -5.94
C VAL A 67 -4.87 2.58 -5.52
N GLN A 68 -4.66 1.50 -6.27
CA GLN A 68 -3.64 0.50 -5.99
C GLN A 68 -2.49 0.66 -6.99
N THR A 69 -1.27 0.82 -6.47
CA THR A 69 -0.06 0.87 -7.29
C THR A 69 0.61 -0.51 -7.36
N PRO A 70 1.35 -0.83 -8.44
CA PRO A 70 2.12 -2.06 -8.54
C PRO A 70 3.12 -2.20 -7.39
N HIS A 71 3.36 -3.44 -6.94
CA HIS A 71 4.47 -3.71 -6.05
C HIS A 71 5.73 -4.06 -6.86
N PHE A 72 6.80 -3.32 -6.63
CA PHE A 72 8.10 -3.60 -7.20
C PHE A 72 9.13 -3.87 -6.10
N PHE A 73 9.88 -4.95 -6.25
CA PHE A 73 10.97 -5.32 -5.36
C PHE A 73 12.32 -5.07 -6.02
N THR A 74 13.27 -4.57 -5.23
CA THR A 74 14.65 -4.34 -5.70
C THR A 74 15.52 -5.60 -5.57
N ASN A 75 15.16 -6.52 -4.68
CA ASN A 75 15.84 -7.77 -4.42
C ASN A 75 15.09 -8.97 -5.02
N PRO A 76 15.82 -10.00 -5.49
CA PRO A 76 15.20 -11.25 -5.91
C PRO A 76 14.59 -11.98 -4.71
N ASP A 77 13.52 -12.70 -4.97
CA ASP A 77 12.95 -13.61 -3.99
C ASP A 77 13.90 -14.81 -3.74
N PRO A 78 13.68 -15.61 -2.68
CA PRO A 78 14.54 -16.75 -2.38
C PRO A 78 14.61 -17.78 -3.53
N ILE A 79 13.53 -17.97 -4.29
CA ILE A 79 13.48 -18.96 -5.38
C ILE A 79 14.35 -18.49 -6.55
N GLU A 80 14.19 -17.25 -6.98
CA GLU A 80 14.94 -16.59 -8.04
C GLU A 80 16.42 -16.47 -7.71
N LYS A 81 16.73 -16.18 -6.43
CA LYS A 81 18.11 -16.14 -5.96
C LYS A 81 18.76 -17.52 -6.00
N ASN A 82 18.07 -18.54 -5.49
CA ASN A 82 18.59 -19.90 -5.41
C ASN A 82 18.72 -20.56 -6.79
N LEU A 83 17.77 -20.30 -7.69
CA LEU A 83 17.76 -20.81 -9.07
C LEU A 83 18.49 -19.90 -10.06
N LYS A 84 18.99 -18.73 -9.62
CA LYS A 84 19.67 -17.71 -10.44
C LYS A 84 18.85 -17.21 -11.63
N THR A 85 17.52 -17.15 -11.50
CA THR A 85 16.60 -16.78 -12.58
C THR A 85 16.24 -15.30 -12.65
N TRP A 86 16.59 -14.51 -11.63
CA TRP A 86 16.21 -13.08 -11.51
C TRP A 86 16.47 -12.23 -12.78
N ARG A 87 17.60 -12.45 -13.45
CA ARG A 87 17.97 -11.68 -14.65
C ARG A 87 17.40 -12.25 -15.96
N ALA A 88 16.89 -13.49 -15.91
CA ALA A 88 16.45 -14.24 -17.07
C ALA A 88 14.93 -14.32 -17.18
N MET A 89 14.21 -14.20 -16.07
CA MET A 89 12.75 -14.29 -16.02
C MET A 89 12.15 -13.18 -15.16
N PRO A 90 10.98 -12.65 -15.53
CA PRO A 90 10.24 -11.71 -14.71
C PRO A 90 9.77 -12.39 -13.42
N SER A 91 9.75 -11.63 -12.33
CA SER A 91 9.29 -12.15 -11.03
C SER A 91 7.82 -12.52 -11.03
N GLU A 92 7.43 -13.43 -10.13
CA GLU A 92 6.03 -13.84 -9.96
C GLU A 92 5.11 -12.63 -9.75
N ASN A 93 5.58 -11.65 -8.98
CA ASN A 93 4.84 -10.43 -8.70
C ASN A 93 4.53 -9.62 -9.98
N GLU A 94 5.41 -9.65 -10.98
CA GLU A 94 5.14 -8.94 -12.24
C GLU A 94 3.91 -9.49 -12.96
N MET A 95 3.69 -10.81 -12.91
CA MET A 95 2.51 -11.42 -13.54
C MET A 95 1.22 -10.85 -12.96
N PHE A 96 1.15 -10.76 -11.63
CA PHE A 96 -0.03 -10.24 -10.95
C PHE A 96 -0.23 -8.74 -11.21
N TYR A 97 0.79 -7.93 -10.92
CA TYR A 97 0.64 -6.46 -10.95
C TYR A 97 0.64 -5.87 -12.37
N LYS A 98 1.27 -6.52 -13.37
CA LYS A 98 1.30 -5.99 -14.75
C LYS A 98 0.15 -6.49 -15.62
N VAL A 99 -0.33 -7.72 -15.41
CA VAL A 99 -1.32 -8.36 -16.29
C VAL A 99 -2.65 -8.57 -15.57
N ILE A 100 -2.65 -9.36 -14.50
CA ILE A 100 -3.90 -9.79 -13.83
C ILE A 100 -4.64 -8.60 -13.23
N GLN A 101 -3.95 -7.75 -12.47
CA GLN A 101 -4.59 -6.64 -11.78
C GLN A 101 -5.17 -5.60 -12.74
N LYS A 102 -4.53 -5.36 -13.89
CA LYS A 102 -5.09 -4.51 -14.95
C LYS A 102 -6.36 -5.12 -15.55
N GLY A 103 -6.39 -6.44 -15.70
CA GLY A 103 -7.59 -7.17 -16.13
C GLY A 103 -8.73 -7.07 -15.11
N LEU A 104 -8.42 -7.15 -13.82
CA LEU A 104 -9.39 -6.98 -12.74
C LEU A 104 -9.91 -5.54 -12.65
N ASP A 105 -9.05 -4.56 -12.85
CA ASP A 105 -9.40 -3.13 -12.87
C ASP A 105 -10.45 -2.80 -13.94
N PHE A 106 -10.35 -3.43 -15.13
CA PHE A 106 -11.38 -3.29 -16.19
C PHE A 106 -12.79 -3.65 -15.70
N TRP A 107 -12.91 -4.60 -14.77
CA TRP A 107 -14.19 -5.04 -14.20
C TRP A 107 -14.52 -4.37 -12.85
N ASN A 108 -13.83 -3.28 -12.48
CA ASN A 108 -13.91 -2.67 -11.14
C ASN A 108 -13.71 -3.68 -9.99
N ALA A 109 -12.91 -4.72 -10.24
CA ALA A 109 -12.60 -5.78 -9.28
C ALA A 109 -11.16 -5.67 -8.76
N ALA A 110 -10.48 -4.53 -8.99
CA ALA A 110 -9.19 -4.25 -8.39
C ALA A 110 -9.35 -4.19 -6.87
N PHE A 111 -8.57 -5.00 -6.17
CA PHE A 111 -8.59 -5.10 -4.72
C PHE A 111 -7.20 -4.80 -4.15
N SER A 112 -7.18 -4.42 -2.88
CA SER A 112 -5.93 -4.33 -2.12
C SER A 112 -5.59 -5.69 -1.55
N ALA A 113 -4.40 -6.23 -1.86
CA ALA A 113 -3.95 -7.54 -1.41
C ALA A 113 -3.47 -7.53 0.07
N ALA A 114 -4.21 -6.85 0.94
CA ALA A 114 -3.77 -6.41 2.26
C ALA A 114 -3.93 -7.41 3.45
N PRO A 115 -3.78 -8.75 3.33
CA PRO A 115 -3.38 -9.55 4.48
C PRO A 115 -1.87 -9.87 4.50
N GLN A 116 -1.07 -9.48 3.49
CA GLN A 116 0.36 -9.83 3.41
C GLN A 116 1.31 -8.62 3.40
N PRO A 117 2.53 -8.76 3.97
CA PRO A 117 3.52 -7.68 4.19
C PRO A 117 4.24 -7.23 2.90
N SER A 118 3.61 -7.41 1.74
CA SER A 118 4.24 -7.23 0.45
C SER A 118 3.24 -6.70 -0.57
N CYS A 119 2.49 -5.66 -0.23
CA CYS A 119 1.55 -5.05 -1.16
C CYS A 119 2.08 -3.69 -1.62
N GLY A 120 1.96 -3.37 -2.91
CA GLY A 120 2.29 -2.03 -3.41
C GLY A 120 1.47 -0.99 -2.66
N ALA A 121 1.97 0.24 -2.54
CA ALA A 121 1.39 1.29 -1.71
C ALA A 121 -0.05 1.65 -2.12
N PRO A 122 -1.10 1.24 -1.37
CA PRO A 122 -2.47 1.62 -1.68
C PRO A 122 -2.83 2.96 -1.06
N ILE A 123 -3.66 3.73 -1.76
CA ILE A 123 -4.36 4.89 -1.20
C ILE A 123 -5.84 4.57 -1.11
N PHE A 124 -6.45 4.87 0.03
CA PHE A 124 -7.88 4.72 0.27
C PHE A 124 -8.55 6.05 0.54
N ARG A 125 -9.82 6.17 0.16
CA ARG A 125 -10.69 7.21 0.70
C ARG A 125 -11.20 6.78 2.07
N ARG A 126 -10.95 7.59 3.09
CA ARG A 126 -11.34 7.31 4.48
C ARG A 126 -12.82 7.00 4.61
N SER A 127 -13.68 7.85 4.06
CA SER A 127 -15.14 7.73 4.21
C SER A 127 -15.73 6.43 3.66
N ALA A 128 -15.00 5.74 2.79
CA ALA A 128 -15.42 4.45 2.22
C ALA A 128 -14.79 3.24 2.93
N ALA A 129 -13.57 3.38 3.45
CA ALA A 129 -12.83 2.28 4.07
C ALA A 129 -13.01 2.21 5.61
N TRP A 130 -13.27 3.34 6.26
CA TRP A 130 -13.56 3.45 7.69
C TRP A 130 -14.84 4.27 7.87
N SER A 131 -15.96 3.57 7.92
CA SER A 131 -17.23 4.14 8.38
C SER A 131 -17.14 4.35 9.89
N ALA A 132 -17.42 5.59 10.34
CA ALA A 132 -17.66 5.89 11.74
C ALA A 132 -18.89 5.11 12.27
#